data_AF-A0A378NTG7-F1
#
_entry.id   AF-A0A378NTG7-F1
#
_cell.length_a   1.000
_cell.length_b   1.000
_cell.length_c   1.000
_cell.angle_alpha   90.00
_cell.angle_beta   90.00
_cell.angle_gamma   90.00
#
_symmetry.space_group_name_H-M   'P 1'
#
loop_
_entity.id
_entity.type
_entity.pdbx_description
1 polymer ?
#
loop_
_entity_poly.entity_id
_entity_poly.type
_entity_poly.pdbx_seq_one_letter_code
_entity_poly.pdbx_strand_id
1 'polypeptide(L)'
;MAVEKEQETEQGFPEKIHEYIEIENLVLTYKKQFFSDATRKEIEESKSAATLLTIKFNPLFRKYIKLIKDNQLDFNDKDIKRFALNFIGDKSLKRALKLDRQSSKTRHEIYKKINFITETYGQLSTEEILIDLQMLLLVLAKRYMPMGRNFCAYLYNCFCYEVSRHIKKYIKNPANVQYKNIRYEDYMQTVEEPIEECLEDKMYENSMGMPDTTWINGITCSSQFQRLSPLERKILIKYYLEDYSDRQISELYCIHINTCNQKRRQATYKLAKELNINIKDIKRSRKSGKKALFYH
;
A
#
# COMPACT_ATOMS: atom_id res chain seq x y z
N MET A 1 50.94 -35.13 -13.48
CA MET A 1 49.98 -35.62 -12.47
C MET A 1 48.61 -35.06 -12.82
N ALA A 2 47.89 -35.78 -13.68
CA ALA A 2 46.57 -35.43 -14.17
C ALA A 2 45.77 -36.73 -14.26
N VAL A 3 45.37 -37.25 -13.11
CA VAL A 3 44.38 -38.30 -12.91
C VAL A 3 43.81 -38.02 -11.50
N GLU A 4 42.51 -38.22 -11.29
CA GLU A 4 41.72 -37.96 -10.05
C GLU A 4 40.82 -36.71 -10.08
N LYS A 5 40.02 -36.51 -11.15
CA LYS A 5 38.83 -35.64 -11.08
C LYS A 5 37.54 -36.21 -11.69
N GLU A 6 37.51 -37.49 -12.07
CA GLU A 6 36.37 -38.05 -12.82
C GLU A 6 35.51 -39.09 -12.07
N GLN A 7 35.68 -39.30 -10.76
CA GLN A 7 34.96 -40.39 -10.06
C GLN A 7 33.77 -39.97 -9.16
N GLU A 8 33.47 -38.68 -8.97
CA GLU A 8 32.36 -38.25 -8.08
C GLU A 8 30.99 -38.08 -8.77
N THR A 9 30.87 -38.26 -10.08
CA THR A 9 29.66 -37.84 -10.83
C THR A 9 28.61 -38.92 -11.09
N GLU A 10 28.90 -40.21 -10.90
CA GLU A 10 27.96 -41.29 -11.28
C GLU A 10 27.18 -41.94 -10.12
N GLN A 11 27.70 -41.93 -8.88
CA GLN A 11 27.02 -42.57 -7.74
C GLN A 11 25.77 -41.80 -7.25
N GLY A 12 25.68 -40.48 -7.44
CA GLY A 12 24.58 -39.66 -6.91
C GLY A 12 23.36 -39.48 -7.84
N PHE A 13 23.43 -39.95 -9.08
CA PHE A 13 22.32 -39.81 -10.05
C PHE A 13 21.16 -40.80 -9.82
N PRO A 14 21.39 -42.11 -9.57
CA PRO A 14 20.30 -43.04 -9.32
C PRO A 14 19.56 -42.77 -8.00
N GLU A 15 20.27 -42.33 -6.96
CA GLU A 15 19.68 -41.99 -5.65
C GLU A 15 18.71 -40.81 -5.75
N LYS A 16 19.07 -39.76 -6.50
CA LYS A 16 18.20 -38.60 -6.74
C LYS A 16 16.95 -38.96 -7.54
N ILE A 17 17.06 -39.90 -8.48
CA ILE A 17 15.89 -40.39 -9.24
C ILE A 17 14.93 -41.09 -8.29
N HIS A 18 15.44 -41.95 -7.39
CA HIS A 18 14.62 -42.60 -6.36
C HIS A 18 13.93 -41.59 -5.45
N GLU A 19 14.65 -40.57 -4.99
CA GLU A 19 14.08 -39.50 -4.17
C GLU A 19 12.96 -38.76 -4.90
N TYR A 20 13.14 -38.46 -6.19
CA TYR A 20 12.09 -37.82 -7.00
C TYR A 20 10.86 -38.69 -7.18
N ILE A 21 11.03 -39.99 -7.37
CA ILE A 21 9.92 -40.95 -7.47
C ILE A 21 9.17 -41.05 -6.13
N GLU A 22 9.90 -41.08 -5.02
CA GLU A 22 9.30 -41.10 -3.68
C GLU A 22 8.46 -39.83 -3.43
N ILE A 23 9.00 -38.66 -3.76
CA ILE A 23 8.27 -37.39 -3.66
C ILE A 23 7.02 -37.41 -4.55
N GLU A 24 7.14 -37.89 -5.78
CA GLU A 24 6.01 -38.04 -6.71
C GLU A 24 4.90 -38.89 -6.09
N ASN A 25 5.25 -40.06 -5.54
CA ASN A 25 4.31 -40.97 -4.90
C ASN A 25 3.62 -40.33 -3.68
N LEU A 26 4.36 -39.57 -2.87
CA LEU A 26 3.80 -38.82 -1.75
C LEU A 26 2.79 -37.77 -2.22
N VAL A 27 3.07 -37.06 -3.31
CA VAL A 27 2.14 -36.09 -3.90
C VAL A 27 0.88 -36.77 -4.43
N LEU A 28 1.02 -37.89 -5.14
CA LEU A 28 -0.13 -38.65 -5.63
C LEU A 28 -0.98 -39.19 -4.47
N THR A 29 -0.33 -39.66 -3.39
CA THR A 29 -1.02 -40.12 -2.18
C THR A 29 -1.74 -38.96 -1.50
N TYR A 30 -1.08 -37.82 -1.30
CA TYR A 30 -1.68 -36.61 -0.74
C TYR A 30 -2.94 -36.16 -1.50
N LYS A 31 -2.95 -36.31 -2.82
CA LYS A 31 -4.08 -35.90 -3.66
C LYS A 31 -5.32 -36.77 -3.46
N LYS A 32 -5.18 -38.01 -2.97
CA LYS A 32 -6.31 -38.95 -2.85
C LYS A 32 -7.46 -38.40 -2.01
N GLN A 33 -7.17 -37.65 -0.95
CA GLN A 33 -8.19 -37.03 -0.10
C GLN A 33 -9.15 -36.05 -0.82
N PHE A 34 -8.83 -35.60 -2.03
CA PHE A 34 -9.67 -34.64 -2.78
C PHE A 34 -10.61 -35.32 -3.78
N PHE A 35 -10.57 -36.64 -3.95
CA PHE A 35 -11.54 -37.37 -4.76
C PHE A 35 -12.85 -37.59 -3.98
N SER A 36 -13.97 -37.60 -4.69
CA SER A 36 -15.32 -37.71 -4.10
C SER A 36 -15.58 -39.03 -3.39
N ASP A 37 -14.84 -40.07 -3.75
CA ASP A 37 -14.94 -41.46 -3.30
C ASP A 37 -13.83 -41.86 -2.29
N ALA A 38 -13.06 -40.89 -1.79
CA ALA A 38 -11.95 -41.14 -0.89
C ALA A 38 -12.40 -41.82 0.41
N THR A 39 -11.79 -42.96 0.73
CA THR A 39 -12.05 -43.70 1.97
C THR A 39 -11.41 -43.00 3.18
N ARG A 40 -11.92 -43.26 4.38
CA ARG A 40 -11.34 -42.73 5.64
C ARG A 40 -9.85 -43.07 5.79
N LYS A 41 -9.45 -44.27 5.37
CA LYS A 41 -8.06 -44.73 5.39
C LYS A 41 -7.18 -43.90 4.45
N GLU A 42 -7.65 -43.63 3.23
CA GLU A 42 -6.92 -42.81 2.26
C GLU A 42 -6.77 -41.36 2.70
N ILE A 43 -7.77 -40.81 3.41
CA ILE A 43 -7.68 -39.46 3.99
C ILE A 43 -6.59 -39.41 5.06
N GLU A 44 -6.47 -40.44 5.89
CA GLU A 44 -5.44 -40.51 6.93
C GLU A 44 -4.04 -40.69 6.33
N GLU A 45 -3.90 -41.58 5.35
CA GLU A 45 -2.65 -41.73 4.57
C GLU A 45 -2.26 -40.43 3.86
N SER A 46 -3.24 -39.68 3.33
CA SER A 46 -3.00 -38.38 2.69
C SER A 46 -2.47 -37.33 3.66
N LYS A 47 -2.95 -37.33 4.92
CA LYS A 47 -2.43 -36.43 5.97
C LYS A 47 -1.00 -36.76 6.33
N SER A 48 -0.69 -38.05 6.50
CA SER A 48 0.68 -38.50 6.74
C SER A 48 1.61 -38.15 5.57
N ALA A 49 1.15 -38.34 4.33
CA ALA A 49 1.89 -37.95 3.14
C ALA A 49 2.16 -36.43 3.08
N ALA A 50 1.19 -35.59 3.47
CA ALA A 50 1.38 -34.15 3.56
C ALA A 50 2.50 -33.77 4.54
N THR A 51 2.50 -34.37 5.73
CA THR A 51 3.53 -34.15 6.76
C THR A 51 4.91 -34.60 6.27
N LEU A 52 5.00 -35.75 5.60
CA LEU A 52 6.27 -36.22 5.05
C LEU A 52 6.79 -35.30 3.94
N LEU A 53 5.90 -34.78 3.08
CA LEU A 53 6.27 -33.80 2.06
C LEU A 53 6.84 -32.52 2.69
N THR A 54 6.18 -31.95 3.69
CA THR A 54 6.67 -30.71 4.32
C THR A 54 8.02 -30.95 5.01
N ILE A 55 8.23 -32.11 5.63
CA ILE A 55 9.53 -32.48 6.22
C ILE A 55 10.62 -32.55 5.15
N LYS A 56 10.38 -33.26 4.03
CA LYS A 56 11.37 -33.41 2.95
C LYS A 56 11.76 -32.06 2.31
N PHE A 57 10.82 -31.11 2.23
CA PHE A 57 11.07 -29.79 1.67
C PHE A 57 11.56 -28.74 2.68
N ASN A 58 11.81 -29.09 3.95
CA ASN A 58 12.37 -28.17 4.94
C ASN A 58 13.65 -27.43 4.51
N PRO A 59 14.62 -28.05 3.80
CA PRO A 59 15.79 -27.33 3.30
C PRO A 59 15.42 -26.16 2.37
N LEU A 60 14.40 -26.35 1.51
CA LEU A 60 13.87 -25.30 0.65
C LEU A 60 13.25 -24.18 1.48
N PHE A 61 12.44 -24.50 2.49
CA PHE A 61 11.81 -23.49 3.34
C PHE A 61 12.84 -22.67 4.11
N ARG A 62 13.85 -23.31 4.70
CA ARG A 62 14.96 -22.62 5.38
C ARG A 62 15.69 -21.65 4.46
N LYS A 63 15.90 -22.04 3.20
CA LYS A 63 16.50 -21.18 2.18
C LYS A 63 15.67 -19.91 1.91
N TYR A 64 14.34 -20.03 1.84
CA TYR A 64 13.46 -18.86 1.71
C TYR A 64 13.40 -18.03 3.00
N ILE A 65 13.34 -18.66 4.18
CA ILE A 65 13.30 -17.96 5.47
C ILE A 65 14.56 -17.10 5.66
N LYS A 66 15.76 -17.63 5.39
CA LYS A 66 17.02 -16.87 5.44
C LYS A 66 16.98 -15.64 4.53
N LEU A 67 16.41 -15.78 3.34
CA LEU A 67 16.29 -14.65 2.42
C LEU A 67 15.28 -13.61 2.92
N ILE A 68 14.12 -14.06 3.41
CA ILE A 68 13.01 -13.20 3.81
C ILE A 68 13.33 -12.46 5.11
N LYS A 69 13.85 -13.16 6.13
CA LYS A 69 14.13 -12.61 7.46
C LYS A 69 15.51 -11.99 7.58
N ASP A 70 16.54 -12.66 7.05
CA ASP A 70 17.93 -12.25 7.29
C ASP A 70 18.50 -11.44 6.12
N ASN A 71 17.71 -11.22 5.05
CA ASN A 71 18.14 -10.59 3.81
C ASN A 71 19.42 -11.24 3.21
N GLN A 72 19.63 -12.55 3.45
CA GLN A 72 20.80 -13.27 2.96
C GLN A 72 20.61 -13.70 1.51
N LEU A 73 20.87 -12.77 0.58
CA LEU A 73 20.86 -13.03 -0.85
C LEU A 73 22.19 -13.63 -1.33
N ASP A 74 22.17 -14.89 -1.77
CA ASP A 74 23.28 -15.48 -2.51
C ASP A 74 23.17 -15.15 -4.01
N PHE A 75 24.13 -14.39 -4.53
CA PHE A 75 24.20 -13.99 -5.95
C PHE A 75 24.67 -15.09 -6.90
N ASN A 76 25.19 -16.20 -6.38
CA ASN A 76 25.54 -17.37 -7.18
C ASN A 76 24.34 -18.30 -7.38
N ASP A 77 23.40 -18.28 -6.43
CA ASP A 77 22.22 -19.12 -6.44
C ASP A 77 21.16 -18.60 -7.43
N LYS A 78 20.91 -19.37 -8.50
CA LYS A 78 19.96 -18.98 -9.56
C LYS A 78 18.52 -18.90 -9.06
N ASP A 79 18.14 -19.67 -8.06
CA ASP A 79 16.76 -19.75 -7.58
C ASP A 79 16.43 -18.53 -6.71
N ILE A 80 17.38 -18.18 -5.85
CA ILE A 80 17.31 -16.98 -5.01
C ILE A 80 17.29 -15.72 -5.88
N LYS A 81 18.16 -15.66 -6.91
CA LYS A 81 18.11 -14.59 -7.93
C LYS A 81 16.75 -14.51 -8.61
N ARG A 82 16.17 -15.66 -9.00
CA ARG A 82 14.86 -15.74 -9.66
C ARG A 82 13.74 -15.21 -8.77
N PHE A 83 13.79 -15.51 -7.47
CA PHE A 83 12.86 -14.95 -6.50
C PHE A 83 13.03 -13.43 -6.36
N ALA A 84 14.25 -12.94 -6.15
CA ALA A 84 14.55 -11.52 -5.99
C ALA A 84 14.11 -10.67 -7.20
N LEU A 85 14.26 -11.21 -8.42
CA LEU A 85 13.79 -10.57 -9.66
C LEU A 85 12.30 -10.19 -9.64
N ASN A 86 11.48 -10.90 -8.86
CA ASN A 86 10.05 -10.61 -8.78
C ASN A 86 9.75 -9.30 -8.04
N PHE A 87 10.67 -8.78 -7.23
CA PHE A 87 10.45 -7.58 -6.41
C PHE A 87 11.15 -6.33 -6.95
N ILE A 88 12.06 -6.50 -7.90
CA ILE A 88 12.73 -5.39 -8.57
C ILE A 88 11.84 -4.88 -9.71
N GLY A 89 11.62 -3.58 -9.80
CA GLY A 89 10.93 -2.94 -10.94
C GLY A 89 11.89 -2.53 -12.06
N ASP A 90 13.07 -2.06 -11.67
CA ASP A 90 14.08 -1.49 -12.58
C ASP A 90 14.68 -2.54 -13.54
N LYS A 91 14.60 -2.25 -14.84
CA LYS A 91 15.12 -3.10 -15.92
C LYS A 91 16.64 -3.26 -15.84
N SER A 92 17.37 -2.23 -15.41
CA SER A 92 18.84 -2.25 -15.32
C SER A 92 19.30 -3.21 -14.22
N LEU A 93 18.72 -3.10 -13.02
CA LEU A 93 18.98 -3.98 -11.89
C LEU A 93 18.56 -5.42 -12.17
N LYS A 94 17.44 -5.64 -12.88
CA LYS A 94 17.06 -6.99 -13.33
C LYS A 94 18.09 -7.62 -14.25
N ARG A 95 18.63 -6.87 -15.21
CA ARG A 95 19.69 -7.37 -16.10
C ARG A 95 20.93 -7.70 -15.30
N ALA A 96 21.35 -6.81 -14.40
CA ALA A 96 22.54 -7.04 -13.59
C ALA A 96 22.40 -8.23 -12.62
N LEU A 97 21.23 -8.43 -12.01
CA LEU A 97 20.96 -9.58 -11.14
C LEU A 97 21.02 -10.92 -11.91
N LYS A 98 20.77 -10.93 -13.23
CA LYS A 98 20.91 -12.15 -14.06
C LYS A 98 22.36 -12.49 -14.40
N LEU A 99 23.28 -11.54 -14.31
CA LEU A 99 24.70 -11.77 -14.55
C LEU A 99 25.30 -12.57 -13.38
N ASP A 100 26.40 -13.28 -13.62
CA ASP A 100 27.10 -14.01 -12.56
C ASP A 100 27.98 -13.09 -11.70
N ARG A 101 28.46 -11.98 -12.28
CA ARG A 101 29.27 -10.98 -11.58
C ARG A 101 28.58 -9.62 -11.62
N GLN A 102 28.46 -8.99 -10.45
CA GLN A 102 27.90 -7.65 -10.31
C GLN A 102 28.87 -6.78 -9.52
N SER A 103 28.86 -5.48 -9.81
CA SER A 103 29.61 -4.52 -9.01
C SER A 103 29.08 -4.44 -7.58
N SER A 104 29.93 -4.06 -6.62
CA SER A 104 29.53 -3.85 -5.22
C SER A 104 28.37 -2.86 -5.10
N LYS A 105 28.41 -1.76 -5.88
CA LYS A 105 27.34 -0.75 -5.95
C LYS A 105 25.99 -1.36 -6.38
N THR A 106 26.00 -2.21 -7.40
CA THR A 106 24.79 -2.89 -7.87
C THR A 106 24.24 -3.86 -6.84
N ARG A 107 25.11 -4.60 -6.14
CA ARG A 107 24.69 -5.50 -5.06
C ARG A 107 24.01 -4.73 -3.93
N HIS A 108 24.58 -3.59 -3.53
CA HIS A 108 23.99 -2.73 -2.51
C HIS A 108 22.59 -2.23 -2.90
N GLU A 109 22.40 -1.77 -4.14
CA GLU A 109 21.08 -1.37 -4.65
C GLU A 109 20.07 -2.53 -4.63
N ILE A 110 20.51 -3.74 -4.99
CA ILE A 110 19.66 -4.94 -4.96
C ILE A 110 19.26 -5.26 -3.50
N TYR A 111 20.21 -5.27 -2.56
CA TYR A 111 19.92 -5.47 -1.14
C TYR A 111 18.94 -4.44 -0.60
N LYS A 112 19.10 -3.16 -0.97
CA LYS A 112 18.18 -2.09 -0.57
C LYS A 112 16.76 -2.34 -1.08
N LYS A 113 16.59 -2.87 -2.29
CA LYS A 113 15.26 -3.22 -2.83
C LYS A 113 14.63 -4.43 -2.15
N ILE A 114 15.45 -5.40 -1.73
CA ILE A 114 14.98 -6.60 -1.04
C ILE A 114 14.72 -6.34 0.44
N ASN A 115 15.43 -5.39 1.06
CA ASN A 115 15.27 -5.04 2.47
C ASN A 115 13.83 -4.70 2.83
N PHE A 116 13.09 -4.12 1.89
CA PHE A 116 11.66 -3.86 2.04
C PHE A 116 10.84 -5.13 2.37
N ILE A 117 11.20 -6.30 1.83
CA ILE A 117 10.55 -7.57 2.18
C ILE A 117 10.85 -7.91 3.65
N THR A 118 12.11 -7.75 4.06
CA THR A 118 12.56 -8.02 5.42
C THR A 118 11.93 -7.09 6.46
N GLU A 119 11.78 -5.81 6.13
CA GLU A 119 11.13 -4.79 6.96
C GLU A 119 9.60 -4.94 7.01
N THR A 120 9.01 -5.69 6.08
CA THR A 120 7.55 -5.91 6.03
C THR A 120 7.21 -7.35 6.39
N TYR A 121 7.12 -8.23 5.39
CA TYR A 121 6.75 -9.63 5.58
C TYR A 121 7.76 -10.40 6.46
N GLY A 122 9.03 -10.02 6.44
CA GLY A 122 10.07 -10.63 7.29
C GLY A 122 9.92 -10.38 8.80
N GLN A 123 9.06 -9.44 9.20
CA GLN A 123 8.76 -9.19 10.62
C GLN A 123 7.85 -10.26 11.24
N LEU A 124 7.20 -11.08 10.42
CA LEU A 124 6.43 -12.22 10.90
C LEU A 124 7.33 -13.22 11.64
N SER A 125 6.73 -13.99 12.54
CA SER A 125 7.44 -15.07 13.23
C SER A 125 7.96 -16.09 12.22
N THR A 126 9.02 -16.79 12.59
CA THR A 126 9.63 -17.79 11.70
C THR A 126 8.66 -18.94 11.44
N GLU A 127 7.86 -19.27 12.44
CA GLU A 127 6.79 -20.26 12.40
C GLU A 127 5.67 -19.87 11.43
N GLU A 128 5.21 -18.61 11.46
CA GLU A 128 4.19 -18.11 10.52
C GLU A 128 4.67 -18.18 9.07
N ILE A 129 5.90 -17.72 8.80
CA ILE A 129 6.47 -17.79 7.45
C ILE A 129 6.62 -19.26 7.02
N LEU A 130 7.05 -20.15 7.92
CA LEU A 130 7.17 -21.57 7.63
C LEU A 130 5.81 -22.20 7.29
N ILE A 131 4.76 -21.90 8.05
CA ILE A 131 3.39 -22.36 7.80
C ILE A 131 2.91 -21.88 6.43
N ASP A 132 3.14 -20.62 6.09
CA ASP A 132 2.79 -20.07 4.78
C ASP A 132 3.50 -20.82 3.65
N LEU A 133 4.81 -21.06 3.77
CA LEU A 133 5.59 -21.79 2.76
C LEU A 133 5.12 -23.24 2.60
N GLN A 134 4.81 -23.92 3.71
CA GLN A 134 4.25 -25.28 3.70
C GLN A 134 2.86 -25.30 3.03
N MET A 135 2.00 -24.34 3.35
CA MET A 135 0.69 -24.20 2.73
C MET A 135 0.81 -24.01 1.22
N LEU A 136 1.72 -23.13 0.77
CA LEU A 136 1.96 -22.91 -0.67
C LEU A 136 2.46 -24.17 -1.38
N LEU A 137 3.34 -24.96 -0.74
CA LEU A 137 3.78 -26.26 -1.27
C LEU A 137 2.59 -27.19 -1.48
N LEU A 138 1.73 -27.34 -0.46
CA LEU A 138 0.58 -28.24 -0.51
C LEU A 138 -0.47 -27.79 -1.54
N VAL A 139 -0.67 -26.49 -1.71
CA VAL A 139 -1.52 -25.93 -2.78
C VAL A 139 -0.97 -26.32 -4.16
N LEU A 140 0.35 -26.26 -4.35
CA LEU A 140 0.98 -26.67 -5.61
C LEU A 140 0.92 -28.19 -5.81
N ALA A 141 1.11 -28.98 -4.76
CA ALA A 141 0.95 -30.44 -4.79
C ALA A 141 -0.47 -30.83 -5.21
N LYS A 142 -1.49 -30.14 -4.68
CA LYS A 142 -2.88 -30.35 -5.08
C LYS A 142 -3.11 -30.04 -6.56
N ARG A 143 -2.54 -28.96 -7.07
CA ARG A 143 -2.71 -28.51 -8.48
C ARG A 143 -1.88 -29.29 -9.49
N TYR A 144 -0.83 -29.96 -9.05
CA TYR A 144 0.11 -30.65 -9.93
C TYR A 144 -0.56 -31.75 -10.74
N MET A 145 -0.21 -31.87 -12.01
CA MET A 145 -0.64 -32.95 -12.91
C MET A 145 0.60 -33.53 -13.60
N PRO A 146 0.76 -34.86 -13.64
CA PRO A 146 1.91 -35.50 -14.28
C PRO A 146 1.83 -35.33 -15.80
N MET A 147 2.54 -34.33 -16.33
CA MET A 147 2.59 -33.99 -17.76
C MET A 147 4.02 -34.13 -18.31
N GLY A 148 4.66 -35.29 -18.04
CA GLY A 148 6.00 -35.60 -18.54
C GLY A 148 7.17 -34.96 -17.78
N ARG A 149 6.92 -34.27 -16.66
CA ARG A 149 7.94 -33.78 -15.71
C ARG A 149 7.49 -34.13 -14.30
N ASN A 150 8.44 -34.52 -13.44
CA ASN A 150 8.16 -34.83 -12.04
C ASN A 150 7.78 -33.58 -11.23
N PHE A 151 7.20 -33.80 -10.05
CA PHE A 151 6.76 -32.75 -9.15
C PHE A 151 7.89 -31.79 -8.76
N CYS A 152 9.10 -32.29 -8.53
CA CYS A 152 10.24 -31.45 -8.17
C CYS A 152 10.57 -30.42 -9.27
N ALA A 153 10.54 -30.84 -10.54
CA ALA A 153 10.74 -29.95 -11.68
C ALA A 153 9.58 -28.95 -11.86
N TYR A 154 8.34 -29.37 -11.57
CA TYR A 154 7.20 -28.47 -11.52
C TYR A 154 7.39 -27.40 -10.43
N LEU A 155 7.67 -27.84 -9.19
CA LEU A 155 7.88 -26.99 -8.03
C LEU A 155 9.01 -25.98 -8.25
N TYR A 156 10.14 -26.44 -8.78
CA TYR A 156 11.28 -25.58 -9.15
C TYR A 156 10.89 -24.39 -10.02
N ASN A 157 9.94 -24.60 -10.93
CA ASN A 157 9.51 -23.58 -11.88
C ASN A 157 8.46 -22.62 -11.34
N CYS A 158 7.60 -23.07 -10.42
CA CYS A 158 6.44 -22.29 -9.97
C CYS A 158 6.59 -21.73 -8.56
N PHE A 159 7.31 -22.41 -7.66
CA PHE A 159 7.30 -22.09 -6.23
C PHE A 159 7.75 -20.66 -5.94
N CYS A 160 8.84 -20.21 -6.56
CA CYS A 160 9.35 -18.84 -6.36
C CYS A 160 8.30 -17.76 -6.71
N TYR A 161 7.45 -18.01 -7.72
CA TYR A 161 6.40 -17.08 -8.11
C TYR A 161 5.23 -17.12 -7.15
N GLU A 162 4.80 -18.30 -6.70
CA GLU A 162 3.72 -18.42 -5.70
C GLU A 162 4.11 -17.75 -4.38
N VAL A 163 5.33 -18.00 -3.87
CA VAL A 163 5.85 -17.30 -2.68
C VAL A 163 5.85 -15.78 -2.91
N SER A 164 6.37 -15.31 -4.05
CA SER A 164 6.40 -13.87 -4.33
C SER A 164 5.01 -13.25 -4.44
N ARG A 165 4.01 -13.96 -4.97
CA ARG A 165 2.62 -13.52 -5.07
C ARG A 165 1.98 -13.42 -3.70
N HIS A 166 2.19 -14.42 -2.85
CA HIS A 166 1.69 -14.43 -1.47
C HIS A 166 2.23 -13.23 -0.68
N ILE A 167 3.54 -13.01 -0.71
CA ILE A 167 4.19 -11.87 -0.05
C ILE A 167 3.65 -10.54 -0.61
N LYS A 168 3.56 -10.38 -1.93
CA LYS A 168 3.00 -9.15 -2.54
C LYS A 168 1.55 -8.91 -2.12
N LYS A 169 0.73 -9.95 -2.01
CA LYS A 169 -0.65 -9.85 -1.55
C LYS A 169 -0.70 -9.37 -0.09
N TYR A 170 0.16 -9.91 0.77
CA TYR A 170 0.28 -9.49 2.16
C TYR A 170 0.68 -8.01 2.28
N ILE A 171 1.72 -7.60 1.55
CA ILE A 171 2.27 -6.23 1.56
C ILE A 171 1.30 -5.20 0.95
N LYS A 172 0.41 -5.62 0.04
CA LYS A 172 -0.58 -4.73 -0.57
C LYS A 172 -1.53 -4.12 0.47
N ASN A 173 -1.75 -4.81 1.59
CA ASN A 173 -2.54 -4.27 2.69
C ASN A 173 -1.67 -3.32 3.54
N PRO A 174 -1.98 -2.00 3.59
CA PRO A 174 -1.19 -1.04 4.36
C PRO A 174 -1.12 -1.37 5.86
N ALA A 175 -2.16 -1.99 6.42
CA ALA A 175 -2.20 -2.39 7.83
C ALA A 175 -1.09 -3.40 8.20
N ASN A 176 -0.54 -4.12 7.21
CA ASN A 176 0.53 -5.09 7.41
C ASN A 176 1.94 -4.47 7.30
N VAL A 177 2.04 -3.17 6.97
CA VAL A 177 3.32 -2.47 6.77
C VAL A 177 3.60 -1.62 8.00
N GLN A 178 4.40 -2.14 8.93
CA GLN A 178 4.60 -1.57 10.26
C GLN A 178 5.03 -0.10 10.25
N TYR A 179 5.97 0.30 9.39
CA TYR A 179 6.44 1.69 9.33
C TYR A 179 5.41 2.68 8.74
N LYS A 180 4.30 2.19 8.17
CA LYS A 180 3.15 3.02 7.79
C LYS A 180 2.13 3.17 8.92
N ASN A 181 2.23 2.35 9.95
CA ASN A 181 1.35 2.38 11.11
C ASN A 181 2.11 3.01 12.27
N ILE A 182 1.66 4.17 12.73
CA ILE A 182 2.12 4.74 14.00
C ILE A 182 1.43 3.93 15.10
N ARG A 183 2.19 3.39 16.06
CA ARG A 183 1.59 2.74 17.23
C ARG A 183 0.82 3.78 18.01
N TYR A 184 -0.34 3.38 18.54
CA TYR A 184 -1.20 4.29 19.28
C TYR A 184 -0.45 4.95 20.44
N GLU A 185 0.40 4.19 21.14
CA GLU A 185 1.21 4.69 22.24
C GLU A 185 2.23 5.75 21.80
N ASP A 186 2.88 5.55 20.65
CA ASP A 186 3.85 6.50 20.09
C ASP A 186 3.16 7.79 19.61
N TYR A 187 1.93 7.67 19.09
CA TYR A 187 1.08 8.82 18.75
C TYR A 187 0.66 9.58 20.02
N MET A 188 0.20 8.88 21.06
CA MET A 188 -0.22 9.51 22.32
C MET A 188 0.95 10.17 23.08
N GLN A 189 2.18 9.69 22.91
CA GLN A 189 3.38 10.30 23.52
C GLN A 189 3.90 11.51 22.75
N THR A 190 3.65 11.58 21.44
CA THR A 190 4.11 12.71 20.59
C THR A 190 3.08 13.83 20.47
N VAL A 191 1.82 13.53 20.80
CA VAL A 191 0.73 14.49 20.83
C VAL A 191 0.57 15.01 22.27
N GLU A 192 1.27 16.09 22.60
CA GLU A 192 0.93 16.97 23.74
C GLU A 192 -0.32 17.82 23.47
N GLU A 193 -1.01 17.59 22.34
CA GLU A 193 -2.28 18.25 22.09
C GLU A 193 -3.39 17.50 22.84
N PRO A 194 -4.21 18.19 23.65
CA PRO A 194 -5.34 17.55 24.29
C PRO A 194 -6.19 16.85 23.22
N ILE A 195 -6.62 15.61 23.49
CA ILE A 195 -7.61 14.92 22.66
C ILE A 195 -8.83 15.83 22.59
N GLU A 196 -8.97 16.50 21.45
CA GLU A 196 -10.01 17.49 21.24
C GLU A 196 -11.31 16.72 21.03
N GLU A 197 -12.21 16.78 22.01
CA GLU A 197 -13.43 15.94 22.14
C GLU A 197 -14.43 16.07 20.97
N CYS A 198 -14.15 16.87 19.93
CA CYS A 198 -15.08 17.17 18.84
C CYS A 198 -14.44 17.04 17.44
N LEU A 199 -13.93 15.85 17.10
CA LEU A 199 -13.41 15.57 15.75
C LEU A 199 -14.49 15.67 14.65
N GLU A 200 -15.75 15.37 14.98
CA GLU A 200 -16.87 15.48 14.04
C GLU A 200 -17.23 16.93 13.70
N ASP A 201 -17.08 17.86 14.65
CA ASP A 201 -17.38 19.28 14.42
C ASP A 201 -16.33 19.94 13.52
N LYS A 202 -15.07 19.51 13.61
CA LYS A 202 -13.98 19.99 12.72
C LYS A 202 -14.13 19.56 11.26
N MET A 203 -14.89 18.50 10.96
CA MET A 203 -15.17 18.14 9.56
C MET A 203 -16.00 19.22 8.84
N TYR A 204 -16.70 20.06 9.60
CA TYR A 204 -17.49 21.19 9.09
C TYR A 204 -16.84 22.55 9.32
N GLU A 205 -15.78 22.63 10.14
CA GLU A 205 -14.96 23.82 10.25
C GLU A 205 -13.97 23.92 9.09
N ASN A 206 -14.31 24.78 8.14
CA ASN A 206 -13.42 25.13 7.03
C ASN A 206 -12.09 25.63 7.62
N SER A 207 -11.01 24.88 7.44
CA SER A 207 -9.71 25.02 8.14
C SER A 207 -8.99 26.36 7.93
N MET A 208 -9.59 27.26 7.14
CA MET A 208 -9.13 28.62 6.85
C MET A 208 -9.96 29.71 7.55
N GLY A 209 -10.99 29.36 8.35
CA GLY A 209 -11.95 30.33 8.89
C GLY A 209 -12.81 31.00 7.80
N MET A 210 -12.86 30.41 6.60
CA MET A 210 -13.57 30.95 5.45
C MET A 210 -15.05 30.54 5.50
N PRO A 211 -15.99 31.48 5.34
CA PRO A 211 -17.41 31.16 5.34
C PRO A 211 -17.78 30.10 4.31
N ASP A 212 -18.39 29.02 4.78
CA ASP A 212 -18.78 27.86 3.99
C ASP A 212 -20.22 28.01 3.42
N THR A 213 -20.74 26.94 2.80
CA THR A 213 -22.11 26.93 2.27
C THR A 213 -23.17 27.11 3.36
N THR A 214 -22.94 26.61 4.57
CA THR A 214 -23.88 26.78 5.67
C THR A 214 -23.93 28.23 6.15
N TRP A 215 -22.78 28.92 6.18
CA TRP A 215 -22.72 30.35 6.51
C TRP A 215 -23.38 31.21 5.43
N ILE A 216 -23.13 30.90 4.15
CA ILE A 216 -23.76 31.59 3.01
C ILE A 216 -25.29 31.48 3.09
N ASN A 217 -25.81 30.33 3.48
CA ASN A 217 -27.25 30.12 3.64
C ASN A 217 -27.79 30.77 4.93
N GLY A 218 -26.91 31.16 5.85
CA GLY A 218 -27.26 31.86 7.09
C GLY A 218 -27.52 30.94 8.28
N ILE A 219 -27.14 29.66 8.17
CA ILE A 219 -27.35 28.63 9.20
C ILE A 219 -26.33 28.79 10.33
N THR A 220 -25.05 28.92 9.97
CA THR A 220 -23.91 29.03 10.91
C THR A 220 -23.40 30.46 11.06
N CYS A 221 -24.05 31.46 10.45
CA CYS A 221 -23.63 32.86 10.58
C CYS A 221 -24.17 33.51 11.85
N SER A 222 -23.43 34.48 12.40
CA SER A 222 -23.87 35.24 13.56
C SER A 222 -25.15 36.05 13.26
N SER A 223 -25.88 36.42 14.32
CA SER A 223 -27.20 37.08 14.22
C SER A 223 -27.19 38.35 13.36
N GLN A 224 -26.07 39.07 13.33
CA GLN A 224 -25.91 40.28 12.51
C GLN A 224 -25.92 39.97 11.01
N PHE A 225 -25.38 38.82 10.60
CA PHE A 225 -25.33 38.40 9.19
C PHE A 225 -26.58 37.62 8.76
N GLN A 226 -27.44 37.19 9.69
CA GLN A 226 -28.70 36.48 9.36
C GLN A 226 -29.66 37.34 8.52
N ARG A 227 -29.63 38.68 8.66
CA ARG A 227 -30.47 39.61 7.88
C ARG A 227 -30.04 39.81 6.43
N LEU A 228 -28.88 39.28 6.06
CA LEU A 228 -28.40 39.32 4.67
C LEU A 228 -29.01 38.17 3.87
N SER A 229 -29.29 38.43 2.60
CA SER A 229 -29.61 37.36 1.65
C SER A 229 -28.37 36.51 1.33
N PRO A 230 -28.54 35.27 0.87
CA PRO A 230 -27.41 34.43 0.45
C PRO A 230 -26.53 35.08 -0.61
N LEU A 231 -27.12 35.83 -1.54
CA LEU A 231 -26.36 36.57 -2.56
C LEU A 231 -25.55 37.71 -1.96
N GLU A 232 -26.11 38.47 -1.01
CA GLU A 232 -25.37 39.53 -0.30
C GLU A 232 -24.18 38.95 0.48
N ARG A 233 -24.35 37.81 1.16
CA ARG A 233 -23.28 37.08 1.84
C ARG A 233 -22.17 36.63 0.89
N LYS A 234 -22.54 36.01 -0.24
CA LYS A 234 -21.59 35.62 -1.30
C LYS A 234 -20.77 36.80 -1.82
N ILE A 235 -21.42 37.94 -2.06
CA ILE A 235 -20.75 39.15 -2.54
C ILE A 235 -19.78 39.69 -1.48
N LEU A 236 -20.15 39.69 -0.20
CA LEU A 236 -19.26 40.14 0.87
C LEU A 236 -18.02 39.26 1.02
N ILE A 237 -18.16 37.93 0.96
CA ILE A 237 -17.03 36.98 1.01
C ILE A 237 -16.05 37.30 -0.13
N LYS A 238 -16.53 37.32 -1.37
CA LYS A 238 -15.67 37.58 -2.54
C LYS A 238 -14.97 38.94 -2.46
N TYR A 239 -15.68 39.98 -2.02
CA TYR A 239 -15.14 41.35 -2.00
C TYR A 239 -14.18 41.61 -0.83
N TYR A 240 -14.51 41.14 0.38
CA TYR A 240 -13.79 41.50 1.61
C TYR A 240 -12.80 40.43 2.08
N LEU A 241 -13.06 39.14 1.81
CA LEU A 241 -12.15 38.05 2.18
C LEU A 241 -11.26 37.63 1.02
N GLU A 242 -11.80 37.57 -0.20
CA GLU A 242 -11.03 37.09 -1.37
C GLU A 242 -10.49 38.21 -2.27
N ASP A 243 -10.65 39.49 -1.88
CA ASP A 243 -10.12 40.66 -2.61
C ASP A 243 -10.59 40.84 -4.07
N TYR A 244 -11.74 40.25 -4.44
CA TYR A 244 -12.34 40.46 -5.76
C TYR A 244 -12.86 41.90 -5.94
N SER A 245 -12.81 42.40 -7.18
CA SER A 245 -13.48 43.63 -7.59
C SER A 245 -14.96 43.37 -7.94
N ASP A 246 -15.81 44.41 -7.84
CA ASP A 246 -17.23 44.32 -8.21
C ASP A 246 -17.42 43.79 -9.66
N ARG A 247 -16.48 44.10 -10.56
CA ARG A 247 -16.47 43.58 -11.95
C ARG A 247 -16.26 42.07 -11.99
N GLN A 248 -15.23 41.57 -11.32
CA GLN A 248 -14.94 40.13 -11.28
C GLN A 248 -16.07 39.34 -10.61
N ILE A 249 -16.67 39.88 -9.55
CA ILE A 249 -17.83 39.26 -8.89
C ILE A 249 -19.04 39.23 -9.85
N SER A 250 -19.24 40.29 -10.62
CA SER A 250 -20.34 40.38 -11.60
C SER A 250 -20.19 39.35 -12.72
N GLU A 251 -18.96 39.15 -13.21
CA GLU A 251 -18.62 38.13 -14.20
C GLU A 251 -18.80 36.72 -13.61
N LEU A 252 -18.34 36.48 -12.38
CA LEU A 252 -18.42 35.18 -11.69
C LEU A 252 -19.87 34.71 -11.46
N TYR A 253 -20.75 35.62 -11.04
CA TYR A 253 -22.15 35.28 -10.72
C TYR A 253 -23.12 35.61 -11.84
N CYS A 254 -22.64 36.02 -13.02
CA CYS A 254 -23.46 36.40 -14.17
C CYS A 254 -24.53 37.46 -13.81
N ILE A 255 -24.17 38.45 -12.99
CA ILE A 255 -25.04 39.58 -12.62
C ILE A 255 -24.48 40.89 -13.18
N HIS A 256 -25.33 41.88 -13.37
CA HIS A 256 -24.87 43.19 -13.82
C HIS A 256 -23.98 43.86 -12.75
N ILE A 257 -22.89 44.52 -13.16
CA ILE A 257 -21.91 45.15 -12.23
C ILE A 257 -22.56 46.16 -11.27
N ASN A 258 -23.53 46.94 -11.75
CA ASN A 258 -24.28 47.88 -10.91
C ASN A 258 -25.10 47.16 -9.84
N THR A 259 -25.68 46.00 -10.18
CA THR A 259 -26.43 45.17 -9.23
C THR A 259 -25.51 44.61 -8.15
N CYS A 260 -24.31 44.15 -8.52
CA CYS A 260 -23.29 43.71 -7.56
C CYS A 260 -22.93 44.85 -6.58
N ASN A 261 -22.60 46.04 -7.10
CA ASN A 261 -22.26 47.21 -6.29
C ASN A 261 -23.42 47.64 -5.38
N GLN A 262 -24.65 47.67 -5.90
CA GLN A 262 -25.85 48.01 -5.13
C GLN A 262 -26.08 47.01 -3.99
N LYS A 263 -26.03 45.69 -4.29
CA LYS A 263 -26.20 44.64 -3.30
C LYS A 263 -25.11 44.66 -2.23
N ARG A 264 -23.85 44.90 -2.62
CA ARG A 264 -22.74 45.08 -1.68
C ARG A 264 -23.00 46.25 -0.73
N ARG A 265 -23.38 47.43 -1.26
CA ARG A 265 -23.68 48.62 -0.44
C ARG A 265 -24.86 48.39 0.49
N GLN A 266 -25.92 47.75 -0.01
CA GLN A 266 -27.09 47.40 0.80
C GLN A 266 -26.71 46.45 1.95
N ALA A 267 -25.89 45.44 1.66
CA ALA A 267 -25.39 44.52 2.69
C ALA A 267 -24.56 45.25 3.75
N THR A 268 -23.64 46.13 3.34
CA THR A 268 -22.85 46.95 4.28
C THR A 268 -23.74 47.88 5.11
N TYR A 269 -24.78 48.48 4.52
CA TYR A 269 -25.73 49.33 5.23
C TYR A 269 -26.52 48.55 6.29
N LYS A 270 -27.01 47.36 5.94
CA LYS A 270 -27.71 46.47 6.87
C LYS A 270 -26.80 46.12 8.05
N LEU A 271 -25.56 45.70 7.79
CA LEU A 271 -24.61 45.37 8.85
C LEU A 271 -24.25 46.57 9.72
N ALA A 272 -24.05 47.75 9.13
CA ALA A 272 -23.75 48.98 9.87
C ALA A 272 -24.89 49.34 10.83
N LYS A 273 -26.15 49.17 10.40
CA LYS A 273 -27.33 49.38 11.23
C LYS A 273 -27.38 48.39 12.40
N GLU A 274 -27.12 47.09 12.15
CA GLU A 274 -27.12 46.07 13.22
C GLU A 274 -26.01 46.28 14.23
N LEU A 275 -24.83 46.71 13.77
CA LEU A 275 -23.66 46.91 14.61
C LEU A 275 -23.63 48.30 15.27
N ASN A 276 -24.65 49.13 15.02
CA ASN A 276 -24.72 50.52 15.46
C ASN A 276 -23.48 51.36 15.06
N ILE A 277 -22.96 51.11 13.86
CA ILE A 277 -21.81 51.81 13.28
C ILE A 277 -22.31 52.88 12.31
N ASN A 278 -21.76 54.08 12.41
CA ASN A 278 -22.06 55.13 11.45
C ASN A 278 -21.40 54.80 10.09
N ILE A 279 -22.21 54.74 9.03
CA ILE A 279 -21.78 54.34 7.68
C ILE A 279 -20.69 55.27 7.12
N LYS A 280 -20.64 56.53 7.57
CA LYS A 280 -19.60 57.48 7.17
C LYS A 280 -18.20 57.05 7.62
N ASP A 281 -18.12 56.25 8.68
CA ASP A 281 -16.86 55.78 9.27
C ASP A 281 -16.34 54.52 8.56
N ILE A 282 -17.15 53.90 7.70
CA ILE A 282 -16.77 52.71 6.94
C ILE A 282 -15.92 53.13 5.74
N LYS A 283 -14.60 52.90 5.85
CA LYS A 283 -13.63 53.22 4.80
C LYS A 283 -14.00 52.54 3.47
N ARG A 284 -14.18 53.34 2.43
CA ARG A 284 -14.39 52.85 1.06
C ARG A 284 -13.06 52.37 0.47
N SER A 285 -12.78 51.08 0.59
CA SER A 285 -11.66 50.46 -0.11
C SER A 285 -12.13 50.00 -1.50
N ARG A 286 -11.54 50.55 -2.57
CA ARG A 286 -11.68 50.02 -3.93
C ARG A 286 -10.66 48.91 -4.12
N LYS A 287 -11.13 47.68 -4.35
CA LYS A 287 -10.26 46.54 -4.61
C LYS A 287 -9.86 46.54 -6.09
N SER A 288 -8.57 46.36 -6.37
CA SER A 288 -8.04 46.28 -7.74
C SER A 288 -8.23 44.90 -8.37
N GLY A 289 -8.64 43.89 -7.58
CA GLY A 289 -8.83 42.52 -8.06
C GLY A 289 -7.54 41.75 -8.36
N LYS A 290 -6.37 42.38 -8.26
CA LYS A 290 -5.08 41.79 -8.65
C LYS A 290 -4.68 40.60 -7.77
N LYS A 291 -4.96 40.63 -6.47
CA LYS A 291 -4.60 39.54 -5.55
C LYS A 291 -5.44 38.28 -5.76
N ALA A 292 -6.71 38.43 -6.14
CA ALA A 292 -7.62 37.31 -6.39
C ALA A 292 -7.15 36.36 -7.52
N LEU A 293 -6.35 36.86 -8.47
CA LEU A 293 -5.86 36.08 -9.61
C LEU A 293 -4.71 35.11 -9.27
N PHE A 294 -4.06 35.28 -8.11
CA PHE A 294 -2.87 34.51 -7.73
C PHE A 294 -3.14 33.44 -6.66
N TYR A 295 -4.41 33.29 -6.24
CA TYR A 295 -4.86 32.22 -5.34
C TYR A 295 -5.69 31.20 -6.13
N HIS A 296 -5.01 30.45 -7.00
CA HIS A 296 -5.53 29.21 -7.60
C HIS A 296 -4.48 28.13 -7.52
#